data_AF-A0A0P8DZ03-F1
#
_entry.id   AF-A0A0P8DZ03-F1
#
_cell.length_a   1.000
_cell.length_b   1.000
_cell.length_c   1.000
_cell.angle_alpha   90.00
_cell.angle_beta   90.00
_cell.angle_gamma   90.00
#
_symmetry.space_group_name_H-M   'P 1'
#
loop_
_entity.id
_entity.type
_entity.pdbx_description
1 polymer ?
#
loop_
_entity_poly.entity_id
_entity_poly.type
_entity_poly.pdbx_seq_one_letter_code
_entity_poly.pdbx_strand_id
1 'polypeptide(L)'
;MAIAILEIFNQNIFGVPLGKIIMFFIIILITFIFRSIFLYILDQKITILVKKTKTEFDDLVLNAIKNPLSYLILLQGFYLAILSLQLPEKIGQVDITSILHNIYLLSFSFVVLYFVFKVIDIIAVYLYKRS
;
A
#
# COMPACT_ATOMS: atom_id res chain seq x y z
N MET A 1 4.19 -18.02 34.57
CA MET A 1 4.92 -17.44 33.42
C MET A 1 3.97 -16.96 32.31
N ALA A 2 3.03 -17.78 31.82
CA ALA A 2 2.04 -17.35 30.82
C ALA A 2 1.16 -16.15 31.26
N ILE A 3 0.80 -16.09 32.55
CA ILE A 3 -0.03 -15.02 33.11
C ILE A 3 0.68 -13.64 33.05
N ALA A 4 1.98 -13.61 33.33
CA ALA A 4 2.78 -12.38 33.25
C ALA A 4 2.91 -11.85 31.81
N ILE A 5 2.95 -12.75 30.81
CA ILE A 5 3.00 -12.35 29.40
C ILE A 5 1.66 -11.73 28.98
N LEU A 6 0.53 -12.32 29.38
CA LEU A 6 -0.78 -11.72 29.10
C LEU A 6 -0.95 -10.35 29.76
N GLU A 7 -0.45 -10.16 30.98
CA GLU A 7 -0.48 -8.86 31.65
C GLU A 7 0.28 -7.80 30.85
N ILE A 8 1.48 -8.09 30.36
CA ILE A 8 2.28 -7.17 29.54
C ILE A 8 1.55 -6.79 28.25
N PHE A 9 0.90 -7.75 27.59
CA PHE A 9 0.14 -7.50 26.34
C PHE A 9 -1.12 -6.66 26.56
N ASN A 10 -1.72 -6.77 27.76
CA ASN A 10 -2.89 -5.99 28.17
C ASN A 10 -2.54 -4.67 28.86
N GLN A 11 -1.26 -4.35 29.04
CA GLN A 11 -0.87 -3.02 29.52
C GLN A 11 -1.27 -1.97 28.49
N ASN A 12 -2.05 -0.99 28.94
CA ASN A 12 -2.51 0.10 28.11
C ASN A 12 -1.43 1.18 28.04
N ILE A 13 -0.97 1.48 26.84
CA ILE A 13 -0.13 2.63 26.53
C ILE A 13 -0.99 3.61 25.72
N PHE A 14 -1.17 4.83 26.22
CA PHE A 14 -2.06 5.84 25.60
C PHE A 14 -3.51 5.36 25.34
N GLY A 15 -4.03 4.47 26.19
CA GLY A 15 -5.38 3.91 26.03
C GLY A 15 -5.49 2.78 25.00
N VAL A 16 -4.36 2.33 24.43
CA VAL A 16 -4.29 1.21 23.49
C VAL A 16 -3.45 0.08 24.11
N PRO A 17 -3.94 -1.18 24.12
CA PRO A 17 -3.15 -2.32 24.60
C PRO A 17 -1.85 -2.50 23.81
N LEU A 18 -0.75 -2.78 24.51
CA LEU A 18 0.57 -3.02 23.91
C LEU A 18 0.51 -4.07 22.78
N GLY A 19 -0.29 -5.12 22.96
CA GLY A 19 -0.48 -6.15 21.94
C GLY A 19 -0.98 -5.62 20.60
N LYS A 20 -1.85 -4.62 20.59
CA LYS A 20 -2.37 -4.00 19.37
C LYS A 20 -1.32 -3.13 18.68
N ILE A 21 -0.47 -2.45 19.46
CA ILE A 21 0.65 -1.67 18.93
C ILE A 21 1.67 -2.61 18.26
N ILE A 22 1.99 -3.73 18.90
CA ILE A 22 2.87 -4.75 18.32
C ILE A 22 2.26 -5.28 17.01
N MET A 23 0.96 -5.59 17.00
CA MET A 23 0.26 -6.06 15.80
C MET A 23 0.30 -5.03 14.66
N PHE A 24 0.12 -3.74 14.97
CA PHE A 24 0.24 -2.65 14.01
C PHE A 24 1.59 -2.66 13.29
N PHE A 25 2.70 -2.76 14.04
CA PHE A 25 4.04 -2.82 13.45
C PHE A 25 4.26 -4.10 12.65
N ILE A 26 3.75 -5.24 13.12
CA ILE A 26 3.82 -6.51 12.39
C ILE A 26 3.12 -6.41 11.03
N ILE A 27 1.92 -5.83 10.97
CA ILE A 27 1.17 -5.65 9.72
C ILE A 27 1.95 -4.76 8.76
N ILE A 28 2.57 -3.68 9.25
CA ILE A 28 3.43 -2.81 8.43
C ILE A 28 4.62 -3.59 7.87
N LEU A 29 5.32 -4.37 8.69
CA LEU A 29 6.45 -5.18 8.24
C LEU A 29 6.03 -6.20 7.18
N ILE A 30 4.91 -6.91 7.41
CA ILE A 30 4.35 -7.86 6.44
C ILE A 30 3.97 -7.14 5.15
N THR A 31 3.43 -5.93 5.22
CA THR A 31 3.10 -5.11 4.04
C THR A 31 4.33 -4.82 3.20
N PHE A 32 5.45 -4.44 3.82
CA PHE A 32 6.70 -4.18 3.10
C PHE A 32 7.27 -5.44 2.43
N ILE A 33 7.19 -6.58 3.13
CA ILE A 33 7.60 -7.88 2.58
C ILE A 33 6.71 -8.27 1.40
N PHE A 34 5.38 -8.21 1.59
CA PHE A 34 4.40 -8.53 0.58
C PHE A 34 4.55 -7.65 -0.66
N ARG A 35 4.74 -6.33 -0.48
CA ARG A 35 5.05 -5.39 -1.56
C ARG A 35 6.27 -5.84 -2.36
N SER A 36 7.37 -6.15 -1.69
CA SER A 36 8.63 -6.53 -2.34
C SER A 36 8.47 -7.81 -3.16
N ILE A 37 7.81 -8.82 -2.59
CA ILE A 37 7.52 -10.10 -3.25
C ILE A 37 6.60 -9.86 -4.46
N PHE A 38 5.55 -9.09 -4.30
CA PHE A 38 4.58 -8.85 -5.37
C PHE A 38 5.20 -8.09 -6.55
N LEU A 39 6.03 -7.07 -6.29
CA LEU A 39 6.75 -6.34 -7.34
C LEU A 39 7.78 -7.23 -8.06
N TYR A 40 8.45 -8.13 -7.33
CA TYR A 40 9.34 -9.11 -7.93
C TYR A 40 8.59 -10.09 -8.84
N ILE A 41 7.44 -10.61 -8.40
CA ILE A 41 6.62 -11.52 -9.22
C ILE A 41 6.13 -10.81 -10.49
N LEU A 42 5.70 -9.55 -10.38
CA LEU A 42 5.30 -8.74 -11.54
C LEU A 42 6.43 -8.57 -12.54
N ASP A 43 7.63 -8.28 -12.05
CA ASP A 43 8.82 -8.17 -12.88
C ASP A 43 9.07 -9.45 -13.69
N GLN A 44 9.07 -10.59 -13.00
CA GLN A 44 9.32 -11.89 -13.61
C GLN A 44 8.23 -12.28 -14.63
N LYS A 45 6.95 -12.11 -14.28
CA LYS A 45 5.83 -12.49 -15.16
C LYS A 45 5.80 -11.65 -16.43
N ILE A 46 5.99 -10.34 -16.33
CA ILE A 46 5.96 -9.46 -17.50
C ILE A 46 7.20 -9.68 -18.37
N THR A 47 8.38 -9.86 -17.77
CA THR A 47 9.60 -10.21 -18.52
C THR A 47 9.45 -11.50 -19.32
N ILE A 48 8.77 -12.52 -18.78
CA ILE A 48 8.53 -13.78 -19.48
C ILE A 48 7.58 -13.60 -20.67
N LEU A 49 6.53 -12.77 -20.55
CA LEU A 49 5.60 -12.47 -21.64
C LEU A 49 6.25 -11.62 -22.75
N VAL A 50 7.18 -10.74 -22.37
CA VAL A 50 7.86 -9.77 -23.24
C VAL A 50 9.15 -10.33 -23.88
N LYS A 51 9.57 -11.57 -23.56
CA LYS A 51 10.80 -12.20 -24.10
C LYS A 51 10.92 -12.25 -25.64
N LYS A 52 9.88 -11.91 -26.40
CA LYS A 52 9.94 -11.74 -27.87
C LYS A 52 10.16 -10.30 -28.36
N THR A 53 10.03 -9.28 -27.50
CA THR A 53 10.20 -7.87 -27.82
C THR A 53 11.01 -7.22 -26.70
N LYS A 54 12.35 -7.22 -26.79
CA LYS A 54 13.18 -6.35 -25.92
C LYS A 54 13.07 -4.92 -26.42
N THR A 55 12.04 -4.19 -25.99
CA THR A 55 11.83 -2.80 -26.42
C THR A 55 11.78 -1.88 -25.21
N GLU A 56 12.41 -0.70 -25.29
CA GLU A 56 12.31 0.37 -24.27
C GLU A 56 10.85 0.71 -23.90
N PHE A 57 9.91 0.48 -24.83
CA PHE A 57 8.48 0.65 -24.62
C PHE A 57 7.92 -0.30 -23.55
N ASP A 58 8.39 -1.55 -23.51
CA ASP A 58 7.88 -2.55 -22.57
C ASP A 58 8.32 -2.24 -21.13
N ASP A 59 9.53 -1.70 -20.95
CA ASP A 59 10.02 -1.22 -19.67
C ASP A 59 9.23 0.00 -19.16
N LEU A 60 8.83 0.91 -20.06
CA LEU A 60 7.98 2.04 -19.72
C LEU A 60 6.59 1.58 -19.26
N VAL A 61 5.98 0.63 -19.96
CA VAL A 61 4.68 0.04 -19.60
C VAL A 61 4.75 -0.68 -18.26
N LEU A 62 5.80 -1.48 -18.06
CA LEU A 62 6.05 -2.18 -16.79
C LEU A 62 6.13 -1.19 -15.62
N ASN A 63 6.91 -0.12 -15.77
CA ASN A 63 7.11 0.87 -14.71
C ASN A 63 5.85 1.69 -14.41
N ALA A 64 5.06 2.01 -15.44
CA ALA A 64 3.79 2.70 -15.28
C ALA A 64 2.76 1.89 -14.48
N ILE A 65 2.82 0.56 -14.54
CA ILE A 65 1.93 -0.32 -13.77
C ILE A 65 2.53 -0.58 -12.39
N LYS A 66 3.82 -0.91 -12.29
CA LYS A 66 4.47 -1.27 -11.03
C LYS A 66 4.41 -0.16 -9.99
N ASN A 67 4.67 1.08 -10.37
CA ASN A 67 4.77 2.18 -9.41
C ASN A 67 3.42 2.46 -8.73
N PRO A 68 2.29 2.63 -9.46
CA PRO A 68 0.99 2.83 -8.83
C PRO A 68 0.53 1.63 -8.02
N LEU A 69 0.79 0.41 -8.51
CA LEU A 69 0.42 -0.82 -7.80
C LEU A 69 1.21 -0.99 -6.49
N SER A 70 2.50 -0.60 -6.48
CA SER A 70 3.32 -0.50 -5.27
C SER A 70 2.68 0.44 -4.24
N TYR A 71 2.21 1.61 -4.66
CA TYR A 71 1.56 2.56 -3.76
C TYR A 71 0.21 2.05 -3.24
N LEU A 72 -0.57 1.36 -4.07
CA LEU A 72 -1.81 0.73 -3.63
C LEU A 72 -1.57 -0.30 -2.54
N ILE A 73 -0.56 -1.17 -2.68
CA ILE A 73 -0.24 -2.17 -1.65
C ILE A 73 0.13 -1.51 -0.32
N LEU A 74 0.97 -0.48 -0.35
CA LEU A 74 1.33 0.28 0.84
C LEU A 74 0.10 0.94 1.47
N LEU A 75 -0.74 1.58 0.66
CA LEU A 75 -1.95 2.23 1.13
C LEU A 75 -2.89 1.25 1.83
N GLN A 76 -3.13 0.07 1.24
CA GLN A 76 -3.96 -0.95 1.87
C GLN A 76 -3.33 -1.48 3.15
N GLY A 77 -2.04 -1.75 3.15
CA GLY A 77 -1.35 -2.25 4.33
C GLY A 77 -1.34 -1.26 5.50
N PHE A 78 -1.12 0.03 5.22
CA PHE A 78 -1.22 1.07 6.25
C PHE A 78 -2.64 1.25 6.75
N TYR A 79 -3.65 1.21 5.87
CA TYR A 79 -5.04 1.28 6.28
C TYR A 79 -5.40 0.11 7.22
N LEU A 80 -5.02 -1.12 6.86
CA LEU A 80 -5.24 -2.31 7.69
C LEU A 80 -4.46 -2.24 9.01
N ALA A 81 -3.23 -1.74 8.99
CA ALA A 81 -2.45 -1.55 10.21
C ALA A 81 -3.19 -0.61 11.17
N ILE A 82 -3.64 0.56 10.69
CA ILE A 82 -4.37 1.53 11.51
C ILE A 82 -5.66 0.91 12.07
N LEU A 83 -6.41 0.16 11.26
CA LEU A 83 -7.61 -0.54 11.73
C LEU A 83 -7.32 -1.57 12.83
N SER A 84 -6.15 -2.22 12.81
CA SER A 84 -5.76 -3.20 13.84
C SER A 84 -5.59 -2.61 15.24
N LEU A 85 -5.31 -1.29 15.33
CA LEU A 85 -5.26 -0.58 16.62
C LEU A 85 -6.64 -0.54 17.28
N GLN A 86 -7.73 -0.70 16.51
CA GLN A 86 -9.11 -0.58 16.97
C GLN A 86 -9.29 0.69 17.80
N LEU A 87 -8.88 1.82 17.22
CA LEU A 87 -9.02 3.13 17.85
C LEU A 87 -10.49 3.41 18.15
N PRO A 88 -10.80 4.14 19.23
CA PRO A 88 -12.16 4.55 19.51
C PRO A 88 -12.72 5.32 18.31
N GLU A 89 -13.97 5.03 17.93
CA GLU A 89 -14.57 5.64 16.74
C GLU A 89 -14.72 7.16 16.89
N LYS A 90 -14.87 7.63 18.13
CA LYS A 90 -15.04 9.05 18.46
C LYS A 90 -14.11 9.46 19.60
N ILE A 91 -13.46 10.60 19.45
CA ILE A 91 -12.80 11.32 20.56
C ILE A 91 -13.48 12.68 20.68
N GLY A 92 -14.28 12.87 21.74
CA GLY A 92 -15.12 14.05 21.92
C GLY A 92 -16.20 14.12 20.82
N GLN A 93 -16.21 15.22 20.06
CA GLN A 93 -17.12 15.43 18.92
C GLN A 93 -16.54 14.97 17.58
N VAL A 94 -15.29 14.52 17.57
CA VAL A 94 -14.56 14.18 16.34
C VAL A 94 -14.71 12.69 16.04
N ASP A 95 -15.19 12.37 14.83
CA ASP A 95 -15.28 11.01 14.30
C ASP A 95 -13.98 10.63 13.58
N ILE A 96 -13.21 9.75 14.23
CA ILE A 96 -11.90 9.30 13.75
C ILE A 96 -12.04 8.34 12.57
N THR A 97 -13.11 7.56 12.54
CA THR A 97 -13.35 6.60 11.45
C THR A 97 -13.60 7.33 10.14
N SER A 98 -14.40 8.40 10.19
CA SER A 98 -14.66 9.28 9.05
C SER A 98 -13.39 9.98 8.57
N ILE A 99 -12.55 10.49 9.47
CA ILE A 99 -11.27 11.12 9.12
C ILE A 99 -10.33 10.11 8.45
N LEU A 100 -10.17 8.93 9.07
CA LEU A 100 -9.33 7.86 8.53
C LEU A 100 -9.78 7.43 7.13
N HIS A 101 -11.10 7.24 6.95
CA HIS A 101 -11.68 6.88 5.67
C HIS A 101 -11.47 7.97 4.62
N ASN A 102 -11.65 9.25 4.97
CA ASN A 102 -11.43 10.36 4.05
C ASN A 102 -9.96 10.51 3.65
N ILE A 103 -9.02 10.33 4.60
CA ILE A 103 -7.58 10.33 4.30
C ILE A 103 -7.24 9.16 3.36
N TYR A 104 -7.84 7.99 3.60
CA TYR A 104 -7.68 6.83 2.74
C TYR A 104 -8.20 7.10 1.32
N LEU A 105 -9.43 7.60 1.19
CA LEU A 105 -10.04 7.94 -0.10
C LEU A 105 -9.21 8.98 -0.85
N LEU A 106 -8.77 10.03 -0.16
CA LEU A 106 -7.93 11.07 -0.76
C LEU A 106 -6.61 10.48 -1.28
N SER A 107 -5.94 9.67 -0.46
CA SER A 107 -4.70 8.99 -0.85
C SER A 107 -4.91 8.04 -2.03
N PHE A 108 -6.02 7.31 -2.03
CA PHE A 108 -6.41 6.42 -3.12
C PHE A 108 -6.62 7.20 -4.42
N SER A 109 -7.35 8.32 -4.37
CA SER A 109 -7.55 9.20 -5.51
C SER A 109 -6.23 9.71 -6.08
N PHE A 110 -5.28 10.11 -5.24
CA PHE A 110 -3.95 10.51 -5.70
C PHE A 110 -3.20 9.39 -6.41
N VAL A 111 -3.30 8.14 -5.92
CA VAL A 111 -2.67 6.98 -6.59
C VAL A 111 -3.34 6.69 -7.93
N VAL A 112 -4.66 6.82 -8.04
CA VAL A 112 -5.39 6.67 -9.30
C VAL A 112 -5.01 7.76 -10.29
N LEU A 113 -4.97 9.03 -9.87
CA LEU A 113 -4.52 10.14 -10.72
C LEU A 113 -3.09 9.92 -11.21
N TYR A 114 -2.19 9.49 -10.33
CA TYR A 114 -0.82 9.15 -10.69
C TYR A 114 -0.76 8.01 -11.72
N PHE A 115 -1.60 6.98 -11.58
CA PHE A 115 -1.72 5.92 -12.59
C PHE A 115 -2.19 6.46 -13.95
N VAL A 116 -3.21 7.33 -13.95
CA VAL A 116 -3.71 7.97 -15.18
C VAL A 116 -2.61 8.78 -15.86
N PHE A 117 -1.84 9.59 -15.13
CA PHE A 117 -0.70 10.32 -15.69
C PHE A 117 0.32 9.39 -16.35
N LYS A 118 0.64 8.26 -15.70
CA LYS A 118 1.55 7.27 -16.28
C LYS A 118 1.03 6.63 -17.56
N VAL A 119 -0.28 6.40 -17.65
CA VAL A 119 -0.90 5.90 -18.89
C VAL A 119 -0.83 6.95 -20.00
N ILE A 120 -1.06 8.22 -19.69
CA ILE A 120 -0.94 9.33 -20.65
C ILE A 120 0.49 9.42 -21.21
N ASP A 121 1.50 9.33 -20.34
CA ASP A 121 2.91 9.36 -20.75
C ASP A 121 3.23 8.24 -21.76
N ILE A 122 2.73 7.03 -21.53
CA ILE A 122 2.92 5.89 -22.45
C ILE A 122 2.28 6.15 -23.81
N ILE A 123 1.04 6.65 -23.81
CA ILE A 123 0.31 6.95 -25.05
C ILE A 123 1.04 8.03 -25.84
N ALA A 124 1.53 9.08 -25.17
CA ALA A 124 2.30 10.14 -25.79
C ALA A 124 3.57 9.60 -26.47
N VAL A 125 4.33 8.73 -25.80
CA VAL A 125 5.51 8.07 -26.38
C VAL A 125 5.15 7.20 -27.59
N TYR A 126 4.06 6.43 -27.50
CA TYR A 126 3.59 5.60 -28.61
C TYR A 126 3.19 6.43 -29.85
N LEU A 127 2.52 7.56 -29.64
CA LEU A 127 2.11 8.46 -30.72
C LEU A 127 3.30 9.17 -31.36
N TYR A 128 4.25 9.66 -30.56
CA TYR A 128 5.43 10.38 -31.07
C TYR A 128 6.35 9.46 -31.87
N LYS A 129 6.51 8.19 -31.45
CA LYS A 129 7.35 7.21 -32.15
C LYS A 129 6.78 6.75 -33.52
N ARG A 130 5.52 7.08 -33.81
CA ARG A 130 4.81 6.71 -35.06
C ARG A 130 4.77 7.83 -36.10
N SER A 131 5.16 9.06 -35.75
CA SER A 131 5.32 10.19 -36.68
C SER A 131 6.76 10.34 -37.16
#